data_AF-A0A2M8NJQ3-F1
#
_entry.id   AF-A0A2M8NJQ3-F1
#
_cell.length_a   1.000
_cell.length_b   1.000
_cell.length_c   1.000
_cell.angle_alpha   90.00
_cell.angle_beta   90.00
_cell.angle_gamma   90.00
#
_symmetry.space_group_name_H-M   'P 1'
#
loop_
_entity.id
_entity.type
_entity.pdbx_description
1 polymer ?
#
loop_
_entity_poly.entity_id
_entity_poly.type
_entity_poly.pdbx_seq_one_letter_code
_entity_poly.pdbx_strand_id
1 'polypeptide(L)'
;MALALAGFIKGVRYQPTLIKDLPSYTLADFDINTSASSGIIAVGEDDTLSYCKWKTPKRTRTYPFARLYNIYHLNTKHIAVIPIIKDEGVQTQNLDRINFITYSWMNLVNVYIILAWYDHASIKTGEPGRVKDQQLEGDFVRARLMELQNYHASALHWNKMHFERDFEQVFHSAVESYRRIESEKGVHFHSIDS
;
A
#
# COMPACT_ATOMS: atom_id res chain seq x y z
N MET A 1 9.07 -32.65 -25.04
CA MET A 1 8.90 -33.12 -23.64
C MET A 1 8.92 -31.87 -22.77
N ALA A 2 7.80 -31.50 -22.14
CA ALA A 2 7.71 -30.26 -21.36
C ALA A 2 8.14 -30.56 -19.90
N LEU A 3 9.15 -29.83 -19.42
CA LEU A 3 9.60 -29.93 -18.04
C LEU A 3 8.58 -29.18 -17.15
N ALA A 4 7.93 -29.89 -16.23
CA ALA A 4 7.02 -29.31 -15.23
C ALA A 4 7.69 -29.37 -13.86
N LEU A 5 8.01 -28.21 -13.30
CA LEU A 5 8.50 -28.08 -11.92
C LEU A 5 7.32 -27.67 -11.02
N ALA A 6 7.13 -28.39 -9.93
CA ALA A 6 6.16 -28.05 -8.89
C ALA A 6 6.84 -28.06 -7.52
N GLY A 7 6.52 -27.08 -6.68
CA GLY A 7 6.96 -27.00 -5.29
C GLY A 7 5.77 -26.72 -4.38
N PHE A 8 5.71 -27.38 -3.23
CA PHE A 8 4.61 -27.24 -2.27
C PHE A 8 5.16 -26.91 -0.89
N ILE A 9 4.86 -25.72 -0.38
CA ILE A 9 5.10 -25.36 1.02
C ILE A 9 3.85 -25.77 1.81
N LYS A 10 3.99 -26.65 2.82
CA LYS A 10 2.88 -27.12 3.66
C LYS A 10 3.27 -27.08 5.13
N GLY A 11 2.31 -26.68 5.98
CA GLY A 11 2.44 -26.80 7.43
C GLY A 11 3.54 -25.95 8.07
N VAL A 12 3.79 -24.74 7.56
CA VAL A 12 4.77 -23.81 8.15
C VAL A 12 4.34 -23.50 9.59
N ARG A 13 5.18 -23.87 10.56
CA ARG A 13 5.00 -23.57 11.98
C ARG A 13 6.28 -22.90 12.46
N TYR A 14 6.14 -21.74 13.08
CA TYR A 14 7.26 -21.02 13.67
C TYR A 14 6.75 -20.23 14.87
N GLN A 15 7.65 -20.01 15.84
CA GLN A 15 7.42 -19.01 16.87
C GLN A 15 8.08 -17.71 16.41
N PRO A 16 7.31 -16.63 16.21
CA PRO A 16 7.88 -15.36 15.80
C PRO A 16 8.85 -14.85 16.86
N THR A 17 10.04 -14.44 16.42
CA THR A 17 11.07 -13.78 17.24
C THR A 17 11.35 -12.39 16.68
N LEU A 18 11.99 -11.52 17.46
CA LEU A 18 12.28 -10.13 17.07
C LEU A 18 11.03 -9.34 16.68
N ILE A 19 9.93 -9.59 17.39
CA ILE A 19 8.66 -8.91 17.19
C ILE A 19 8.81 -7.45 17.59
N LYS A 20 8.38 -6.55 16.72
CA LYS A 20 8.32 -5.13 17.01
C LYS A 20 7.01 -4.82 17.74
N ASP A 21 7.07 -3.97 18.76
CA ASP A 21 5.87 -3.40 19.36
C ASP A 21 5.13 -2.53 18.33
N LEU A 22 3.87 -2.90 18.08
CA LEU A 22 3.02 -2.24 17.10
C LEU A 22 2.05 -1.30 17.81
N PRO A 23 1.97 -0.02 17.39
CA PRO A 23 0.95 0.87 17.91
C PRO A 23 -0.43 0.41 17.45
N SER A 24 -1.42 0.62 18.31
CA SER A 24 -2.83 0.35 18.05
C SER A 24 -3.58 1.67 17.89
N TYR A 25 -4.53 1.68 16.96
CA TYR A 25 -5.39 2.82 16.66
C TYR A 25 -6.85 2.35 16.64
N THR A 26 -7.79 3.17 17.06
CA THR A 26 -9.19 2.92 16.70
C THR A 26 -9.40 3.25 15.24
N LEU A 27 -10.45 2.69 14.62
CA LEU A 27 -10.80 3.09 13.26
C LEU A 27 -11.10 4.60 13.16
N ALA A 28 -11.68 5.22 14.20
CA ALA A 28 -11.94 6.65 14.24
C ALA A 28 -10.64 7.47 14.20
N ASP A 29 -9.66 7.11 15.03
CA ASP A 29 -8.40 7.86 15.19
C ASP A 29 -7.35 7.54 14.11
N PHE A 30 -7.57 6.50 13.31
CA PHE A 30 -6.60 6.06 12.32
C PHE A 30 -6.49 7.02 11.12
N ASP A 31 -5.32 7.61 10.94
CA ASP A 31 -4.95 8.33 9.71
C ASP A 31 -3.72 7.69 9.08
N ILE A 32 -3.85 7.25 7.83
CA ILE A 32 -2.77 6.59 7.07
C ILE A 32 -1.53 7.47 6.92
N ASN A 33 -1.68 8.80 6.91
CA ASN A 33 -0.59 9.72 6.68
C ASN A 33 0.24 9.97 7.95
N THR A 34 -0.42 10.13 9.09
CA THR A 34 0.21 10.43 10.38
C THR A 34 0.54 9.20 11.24
N SER A 35 -0.19 8.09 11.07
CA SER A 35 0.06 6.86 11.83
C SER A 35 1.41 6.22 11.50
N ALA A 36 1.86 5.30 12.36
CA ALA A 36 3.07 4.52 12.11
C ALA A 36 3.02 3.77 10.78
N SER A 37 4.18 3.35 10.27
CA SER A 37 4.24 2.66 8.97
C SER A 37 3.63 1.26 8.97
N SER A 38 3.40 0.72 10.16
CA SER A 38 2.73 -0.56 10.42
C SER A 38 2.13 -0.52 11.80
N GLY A 39 0.98 -1.16 12.01
CA GLY A 39 0.28 -1.15 13.28
C GLY A 39 -0.97 -2.03 13.26
N ILE A 40 -1.78 -1.87 14.30
CA ILE A 40 -3.05 -2.55 14.48
C ILE A 40 -4.17 -1.50 14.48
N ILE A 41 -5.30 -1.83 13.86
CA ILE A 41 -6.52 -1.03 13.87
C ILE A 41 -7.60 -1.84 14.57
N ALA A 42 -8.07 -1.36 15.72
CA ALA A 42 -9.22 -1.93 16.41
C ALA A 42 -10.50 -1.50 15.68
N VAL A 43 -11.27 -2.49 15.24
CA VAL A 43 -12.51 -2.30 14.45
C VAL A 43 -13.76 -2.85 15.16
N GLY A 44 -13.58 -3.48 16.32
CA GLY A 44 -14.63 -3.92 17.24
C GLY A 44 -14.03 -4.23 18.61
N GLU A 45 -14.82 -4.86 19.49
CA GLU A 45 -14.37 -5.20 20.86
C GLU A 45 -13.21 -6.20 20.85
N ASP A 46 -13.28 -7.21 19.97
CA ASP A 46 -12.23 -8.23 19.77
C ASP A 46 -11.76 -8.36 18.31
N ASP A 47 -12.26 -7.51 17.41
CA ASP A 47 -11.89 -7.53 16.00
C ASP A 47 -10.84 -6.47 15.68
N THR A 48 -9.80 -6.89 14.99
CA THR A 48 -8.66 -6.05 14.63
C THR A 48 -8.33 -6.25 13.17
N LEU A 49 -7.66 -5.28 12.57
CA LEU A 49 -6.97 -5.40 11.29
C LEU A 49 -5.50 -5.05 11.54
N SER A 50 -4.56 -5.76 10.92
CA SER A 50 -3.18 -5.28 10.90
C SER A 50 -2.84 -4.67 9.56
N TYR A 51 -2.07 -3.58 9.58
CA TYR A 51 -1.78 -2.82 8.37
C TYR A 51 -0.30 -2.51 8.25
N CYS A 52 0.13 -2.33 7.00
CA CYS A 52 1.40 -1.70 6.67
C CYS A 52 1.20 -0.72 5.51
N LYS A 53 1.83 0.45 5.59
CA LYS A 53 1.78 1.47 4.54
C LYS A 53 3.07 1.48 3.73
N TRP A 54 2.93 1.49 2.41
CA TRP A 54 4.05 1.52 1.49
C TRP A 54 4.33 2.96 1.09
N LYS A 55 5.61 3.33 1.04
CA LYS A 55 6.03 4.67 0.59
C LYS A 55 6.25 4.72 -0.92
N THR A 56 6.18 3.60 -1.62
CA THR A 56 6.41 3.45 -3.05
C THR A 56 5.79 2.12 -3.47
N PRO A 57 5.24 2.00 -4.70
CA PRO A 57 4.78 0.71 -5.20
C PRO A 57 5.91 -0.31 -5.39
N LYS A 58 7.18 0.14 -5.45
CA LYS A 58 8.33 -0.72 -5.75
C LYS A 58 8.81 -1.48 -4.52
N ARG A 59 8.74 -2.82 -4.60
CA ARG A 59 9.10 -3.78 -3.54
C ARG A 59 10.54 -3.67 -3.01
N THR A 60 11.46 -3.14 -3.81
CA THR A 60 12.89 -3.08 -3.45
C THR A 60 13.29 -1.78 -2.76
N ARG A 61 12.38 -0.80 -2.64
CA ARG A 61 12.65 0.50 -2.03
C ARG A 61 11.88 0.65 -0.73
N THR A 62 12.53 1.18 0.30
CA THR A 62 11.93 1.43 1.64
C THR A 62 11.48 0.17 2.40
N TYR A 63 12.04 -1.00 2.07
CA TYR A 63 11.80 -2.31 2.72
C TYR A 63 10.32 -2.63 3.03
N PRO A 64 9.42 -2.63 2.03
CA PRO A 64 8.00 -2.84 2.27
C PRO A 64 7.69 -4.21 2.89
N PHE A 65 8.48 -5.23 2.55
CA PHE A 65 8.37 -6.56 3.15
C PHE A 65 8.77 -6.60 4.62
N ALA A 66 9.74 -5.80 5.06
CA ALA A 66 10.07 -5.72 6.48
C ALA A 66 8.86 -5.24 7.31
N ARG A 67 8.08 -4.31 6.76
CA ARG A 67 6.83 -3.83 7.41
C ARG A 67 5.76 -4.90 7.43
N LEU A 68 5.65 -5.71 6.38
CA LEU A 68 4.73 -6.84 6.35
C LEU A 68 5.13 -7.90 7.39
N TYR A 69 6.42 -8.24 7.49
CA TYR A 69 6.90 -9.19 8.49
C TYR A 69 6.59 -8.76 9.93
N ASN A 70 6.62 -7.44 10.21
CA ASN A 70 6.23 -6.93 11.52
C ASN A 70 4.79 -7.29 11.91
N ILE A 71 3.87 -7.37 10.94
CA ILE A 71 2.45 -7.63 11.21
C ILE A 71 2.02 -9.09 10.98
N TYR A 72 2.85 -9.88 10.29
CA TYR A 72 2.50 -11.23 9.81
C TYR A 72 2.32 -12.27 10.92
N HIS A 73 2.82 -11.98 12.12
CA HIS A 73 2.65 -12.86 13.29
C HIS A 73 1.29 -12.70 13.97
N LEU A 74 0.53 -11.66 13.64
CA LEU A 74 -0.76 -11.37 14.24
C LEU A 74 -1.83 -12.29 13.65
N ASN A 75 -2.78 -12.75 14.47
CA ASN A 75 -3.87 -13.59 13.98
C ASN A 75 -5.05 -12.73 13.49
N THR A 76 -4.84 -11.99 12.41
CA THR A 76 -5.83 -11.08 11.80
C THR A 76 -5.57 -10.92 10.29
N LYS A 77 -6.48 -10.25 9.57
CA LYS A 77 -6.26 -9.81 8.19
C LYS A 77 -5.05 -8.87 8.12
N HIS A 78 -4.09 -9.24 7.27
CA HIS A 78 -2.91 -8.43 6.98
C HIS A 78 -3.16 -7.55 5.77
N ILE A 79 -3.06 -6.23 5.95
CA ILE A 79 -3.39 -5.25 4.93
C ILE A 79 -2.13 -4.51 4.50
N ALA A 80 -1.91 -4.41 3.19
CA ALA A 80 -0.91 -3.55 2.59
C ALA A 80 -1.60 -2.40 1.85
N VAL A 81 -1.39 -1.18 2.32
CA VAL A 81 -1.83 0.04 1.62
C VAL A 81 -0.70 0.47 0.69
N ILE A 82 -0.95 0.43 -0.62
CA ILE A 82 0.08 0.60 -1.64
C ILE A 82 -0.30 1.73 -2.60
N PRO A 83 0.52 2.80 -2.70
CA PRO A 83 0.32 3.81 -3.75
C PRO A 83 0.56 3.17 -5.12
N ILE A 84 -0.34 3.38 -6.09
CA ILE A 84 -0.19 2.81 -7.43
C ILE A 84 0.91 3.47 -8.26
N ILE A 85 1.17 4.76 -7.99
CA ILE A 85 2.19 5.58 -8.62
C ILE A 85 2.89 6.35 -7.52
N LYS A 86 4.21 6.46 -7.65
CA LYS A 86 4.98 7.45 -6.92
C LYS A 86 5.94 8.15 -7.86
N ASP A 87 5.69 9.42 -8.13
CA ASP A 87 6.57 10.30 -8.86
C ASP A 87 7.17 11.36 -7.92
N GLU A 88 8.47 11.57 -7.96
CA GLU A 88 9.13 12.65 -7.21
C GLU A 88 9.44 13.89 -8.05
N GLY A 89 9.14 13.89 -9.35
CA GLY A 89 9.40 14.97 -10.29
C GLY A 89 10.34 14.55 -11.42
N VAL A 90 10.17 15.16 -12.61
CA VAL A 90 10.87 14.82 -13.86
C VAL A 90 12.39 15.02 -13.81
N GLN A 91 12.87 15.81 -12.85
CA GLN A 91 14.32 15.99 -12.62
C GLN A 91 14.95 14.79 -11.91
N THR A 92 14.15 13.79 -11.53
CA THR A 92 14.60 12.56 -10.89
C THR A 92 14.26 11.36 -11.77
N GLN A 93 14.95 10.22 -11.60
CA GLN A 93 14.52 8.96 -12.22
C GLN A 93 13.46 8.22 -11.39
N ASN A 94 12.82 8.89 -10.42
CA ASN A 94 11.96 8.26 -9.43
C ASN A 94 10.49 8.29 -9.85
N LEU A 95 10.17 7.54 -10.91
CA LEU A 95 8.80 7.17 -11.29
C LEU A 95 8.57 5.69 -10.99
N ASP A 96 8.05 5.39 -9.80
CA ASP A 96 7.71 4.02 -9.42
C ASP A 96 6.22 3.77 -9.73
N ARG A 97 5.90 2.64 -10.37
CA ARG A 97 4.52 2.17 -10.62
C ARG A 97 4.28 0.79 -10.03
N ILE A 98 3.03 0.48 -9.69
CA ILE A 98 2.63 -0.86 -9.24
C ILE A 98 2.89 -1.88 -10.34
N ASN A 99 3.36 -3.07 -9.96
CA ASN A 99 3.67 -4.15 -10.87
C ASN A 99 2.83 -5.40 -10.52
N PHE A 100 2.39 -6.13 -11.55
CA PHE A 100 1.64 -7.38 -11.41
C PHE A 100 2.31 -8.43 -10.50
N ILE A 101 3.64 -8.45 -10.43
CA ILE A 101 4.38 -9.35 -9.52
C ILE A 101 4.09 -9.00 -8.05
N THR A 102 3.94 -7.71 -7.71
CA THR A 102 3.54 -7.30 -6.35
C THR A 102 2.15 -7.85 -6.02
N TYR A 103 1.20 -7.67 -6.92
CA TYR A 103 -0.16 -8.18 -6.78
C TYR A 103 -0.19 -9.72 -6.59
N SER A 104 0.51 -10.44 -7.46
CA SER A 104 0.60 -11.91 -7.41
C SER A 104 1.21 -12.41 -6.09
N TRP A 105 2.24 -11.72 -5.59
CA TRP A 105 2.91 -12.11 -4.36
C TRP A 105 2.03 -11.89 -3.13
N MET A 106 1.31 -10.77 -3.04
CA MET A 106 0.38 -10.53 -1.92
C MET A 106 -0.73 -11.57 -1.86
N ASN A 107 -1.24 -12.01 -3.01
CA ASN A 107 -2.17 -13.14 -3.08
C ASN A 107 -1.57 -14.42 -2.51
N LEU A 108 -0.32 -14.74 -2.90
CA LEU A 108 0.38 -15.94 -2.44
C LEU A 108 0.59 -15.95 -0.92
N VAL A 109 0.90 -14.80 -0.33
CA VAL A 109 1.12 -14.67 1.13
C VAL A 109 -0.14 -14.24 1.91
N ASN A 110 -1.31 -14.33 1.28
CA ASN A 110 -2.61 -13.97 1.88
C ASN A 110 -2.66 -12.57 2.52
N VAL A 111 -2.16 -11.57 1.81
CA VAL A 111 -2.19 -10.15 2.21
C VAL A 111 -3.19 -9.39 1.35
N TYR A 112 -4.11 -8.70 2.02
CA TYR A 112 -5.13 -7.86 1.41
C TYR A 112 -4.49 -6.54 0.95
N ILE A 113 -4.72 -6.16 -0.29
CA ILE A 113 -4.20 -4.93 -0.89
C ILE A 113 -5.29 -3.86 -0.83
N ILE A 114 -4.90 -2.66 -0.42
CA ILE A 114 -5.63 -1.43 -0.73
C ILE A 114 -4.74 -0.64 -1.69
N LEU A 115 -5.12 -0.60 -2.98
CA LEU A 115 -4.49 0.28 -3.96
C LEU A 115 -4.99 1.70 -3.74
N ALA A 116 -4.09 2.64 -3.48
CA ALA A 116 -4.40 4.03 -3.21
C ALA A 116 -3.53 4.95 -4.08
N TRP A 117 -3.70 6.27 -3.94
CA TRP A 117 -2.91 7.26 -4.64
C TRP A 117 -2.45 8.37 -3.69
N TYR A 118 -1.36 9.04 -4.08
CA TYR A 118 -0.93 10.26 -3.41
C TYR A 118 -1.77 11.42 -3.90
N ASP A 119 -2.37 12.15 -2.96
CA ASP A 119 -3.22 13.29 -3.26
C ASP A 119 -2.55 14.64 -2.94
N HIS A 120 -1.59 14.66 -2.00
CA HIS A 120 -0.85 15.87 -1.64
C HIS A 120 0.65 15.62 -1.61
N ALA A 121 1.45 16.67 -1.83
CA ALA A 121 2.90 16.63 -1.70
C ALA A 121 3.46 18.02 -1.33
N SER A 122 4.67 18.05 -0.79
CA SER A 122 5.41 19.27 -0.50
C SER A 122 6.64 19.40 -1.39
N ILE A 123 7.03 20.64 -1.74
CA ILE A 123 8.28 20.87 -2.48
C ILE A 123 9.46 20.47 -1.61
N LYS A 124 10.47 19.83 -2.22
CA LYS A 124 11.72 19.53 -1.55
C LYS A 124 12.63 20.76 -1.54
N THR A 125 12.74 21.40 -0.38
CA THR A 125 13.66 22.53 -0.18
C THR A 125 15.08 22.15 -0.57
N GLY A 126 15.72 22.98 -1.41
CA GLY A 126 17.08 22.75 -1.90
C GLY A 126 17.19 21.87 -3.15
N GLU A 127 16.09 21.28 -3.63
CA GLU A 127 16.05 20.49 -4.87
C GLU A 127 14.87 20.97 -5.74
N PRO A 128 15.08 22.00 -6.59
CA PRO A 128 14.05 22.52 -7.47
C PRO A 128 13.41 21.41 -8.31
N GLY A 129 12.10 21.49 -8.55
CA GLY A 129 11.39 20.50 -9.37
C GLY A 129 11.20 19.11 -8.74
N ARG A 130 11.57 18.92 -7.47
CA ARG A 130 11.34 17.67 -6.72
C ARG A 130 10.31 17.84 -5.62
N VAL A 131 9.46 16.83 -5.42
CA VAL A 131 8.51 16.75 -4.31
C VAL A 131 8.92 15.71 -3.26
N LYS A 132 8.43 15.91 -2.04
CA LYS A 132 8.60 15.03 -0.87
C LYS A 132 7.31 15.01 -0.04
N ASP A 133 7.32 14.22 1.03
CA ASP A 133 6.26 14.18 2.04
C ASP A 133 4.87 13.98 1.41
N GLN A 134 4.81 13.07 0.43
CA GLN A 134 3.57 12.75 -0.29
C GLN A 134 2.59 12.04 0.64
N GLN A 135 1.33 12.44 0.59
CA GLN A 135 0.24 11.96 1.46
C GLN A 135 -0.80 11.22 0.63
N LEU A 136 -1.18 10.04 1.09
CA LEU A 136 -2.21 9.22 0.46
C LEU A 136 -3.58 9.85 0.67
N GLU A 137 -4.50 9.62 -0.26
CA GLU A 137 -5.91 9.95 -0.07
C GLU A 137 -6.47 9.10 1.09
N GLY A 138 -6.73 9.76 2.22
CA GLY A 138 -6.98 9.10 3.50
C GLY A 138 -8.40 8.55 3.63
N ASP A 139 -9.38 9.25 3.07
CA ASP A 139 -10.80 8.89 3.18
C ASP A 139 -11.10 7.63 2.37
N PHE A 140 -10.50 7.50 1.18
CA PHE A 140 -10.54 6.31 0.35
C PHE A 140 -9.94 5.10 1.08
N VAL A 141 -8.76 5.27 1.68
CA VAL A 141 -8.12 4.19 2.46
C VAL A 141 -9.01 3.76 3.62
N ARG A 142 -9.56 4.71 4.37
CA ARG A 142 -10.48 4.45 5.48
C ARG A 142 -11.74 3.70 5.01
N ALA A 143 -12.34 4.11 3.90
CA ALA A 143 -13.51 3.45 3.33
C ALA A 143 -13.21 1.99 2.93
N ARG A 144 -12.05 1.72 2.33
CA ARG A 144 -11.62 0.34 2.01
C ARG A 144 -11.30 -0.50 3.26
N LEU A 145 -10.76 0.10 4.32
CA LEU A 145 -10.58 -0.58 5.61
C LEU A 145 -11.92 -0.98 6.24
N MET A 146 -12.92 -0.10 6.21
CA MET A 146 -14.29 -0.40 6.66
C MET A 146 -14.94 -1.54 5.87
N GLU A 147 -14.70 -1.58 4.56
CA GLU A 147 -15.17 -2.68 3.72
C GLU A 147 -14.46 -4.01 4.08
N LEU A 148 -13.14 -3.96 4.23
CA LEU A 148 -12.32 -5.12 4.59
C LEU A 148 -12.66 -5.70 5.95
N GLN A 149 -13.06 -4.88 6.92
CA GLN A 149 -13.56 -5.35 8.22
C GLN A 149 -14.64 -6.42 8.03
N ASN A 150 -15.63 -6.14 7.17
CA ASN A 150 -16.79 -7.02 6.93
C ASN A 150 -16.54 -8.06 5.82
N TYR A 151 -15.35 -8.08 5.22
CA TYR A 151 -15.02 -9.02 4.15
C TYR A 151 -14.51 -10.35 4.71
N HIS A 152 -15.15 -11.47 4.41
CA HIS A 152 -14.79 -12.77 5.01
C HIS A 152 -14.01 -13.72 4.09
N ALA A 153 -13.96 -13.46 2.79
CA ALA A 153 -13.20 -14.30 1.87
C ALA A 153 -11.70 -13.96 1.92
N SER A 154 -10.87 -14.80 1.28
CA SER A 154 -9.41 -14.66 1.33
C SER A 154 -8.89 -13.42 0.60
N ALA A 155 -7.62 -13.07 0.86
CA ALA A 155 -6.95 -11.96 0.18
C ALA A 155 -6.95 -12.12 -1.34
N LEU A 156 -6.86 -13.34 -1.86
CA LEU A 156 -6.96 -13.59 -3.30
C LEU A 156 -8.28 -13.08 -3.90
N HIS A 157 -9.40 -13.33 -3.22
CA HIS A 157 -10.72 -12.91 -3.69
C HIS A 157 -10.90 -11.40 -3.54
N TRP A 158 -10.45 -10.84 -2.40
CA TRP A 158 -10.47 -9.40 -2.18
C TRP A 158 -9.65 -8.67 -3.24
N ASN A 159 -8.38 -9.06 -3.41
CA ASN A 159 -7.45 -8.41 -4.31
C ASN A 159 -7.97 -8.45 -5.75
N LYS A 160 -8.58 -9.56 -6.17
CA LYS A 160 -9.19 -9.69 -7.50
C LYS A 160 -10.35 -8.72 -7.66
N MET A 161 -11.30 -8.74 -6.72
CA MET A 161 -12.45 -7.85 -6.74
C MET A 161 -12.02 -6.38 -6.69
N HIS A 162 -11.10 -6.01 -5.78
CA HIS A 162 -10.55 -4.67 -5.64
C HIS A 162 -9.87 -4.20 -6.92
N PHE A 163 -9.10 -5.06 -7.59
CA PHE A 163 -8.47 -4.72 -8.86
C PHE A 163 -9.49 -4.55 -9.99
N GLU A 164 -10.42 -5.49 -10.14
CA GLU A 164 -11.44 -5.43 -11.21
C GLU A 164 -12.40 -4.23 -11.03
N ARG A 165 -12.71 -3.86 -9.79
CA ARG A 165 -13.65 -2.79 -9.45
C ARG A 165 -13.00 -1.40 -9.38
N ASP A 166 -11.88 -1.28 -8.67
CA ASP A 166 -11.35 0.03 -8.24
C ASP A 166 -10.13 0.49 -9.05
N PHE A 167 -9.45 -0.39 -9.80
CA PHE A 167 -8.15 -0.05 -10.41
C PHE A 167 -8.22 1.15 -11.35
N GLU A 168 -9.21 1.17 -12.25
CA GLU A 168 -9.40 2.27 -13.21
C GLU A 168 -9.60 3.61 -12.49
N GLN A 169 -10.54 3.65 -11.54
CA GLN A 169 -10.80 4.84 -10.74
C GLN A 169 -9.54 5.30 -9.98
N VAL A 170 -8.87 4.40 -9.27
CA VAL A 170 -7.65 4.71 -8.51
C VAL A 170 -6.55 5.24 -9.43
N PHE A 171 -6.42 4.68 -10.63
CA PHE A 171 -5.46 5.13 -11.65
C PHE A 171 -5.76 6.54 -12.14
N HIS A 172 -7.01 6.82 -12.50
CA HIS A 172 -7.44 8.15 -12.90
C HIS A 172 -7.23 9.17 -11.78
N SER A 173 -7.63 8.86 -10.55
CA SER A 173 -7.41 9.74 -9.41
C SER A 173 -5.93 10.05 -9.19
N ALA A 174 -5.03 9.05 -9.28
CA ALA A 174 -3.60 9.29 -9.15
C ALA A 174 -3.07 10.26 -10.21
N VAL A 175 -3.48 10.07 -11.46
CA VAL A 175 -3.12 10.95 -12.58
C VAL A 175 -3.59 12.37 -12.34
N GLU A 176 -4.85 12.55 -11.94
CA GLU A 176 -5.45 13.86 -11.67
C GLU A 176 -4.78 14.55 -10.47
N SER A 177 -4.51 13.80 -9.40
CA SER A 177 -3.80 14.33 -8.23
C SER A 177 -2.40 14.80 -8.59
N TYR A 178 -1.63 14.07 -9.40
CA TYR A 178 -0.31 14.52 -9.83
C TYR A 178 -0.37 15.77 -10.71
N ARG A 179 -1.35 15.87 -11.63
CA ARG A 179 -1.57 17.10 -12.42
C ARG A 179 -1.91 18.30 -11.54
N ARG A 180 -2.73 18.09 -10.52
CA ARG A 180 -3.08 19.12 -9.53
C ARG A 180 -1.86 19.54 -8.71
N ILE A 181 -1.08 18.59 -8.19
CA ILE A 181 0.16 18.87 -7.45
C ILE A 181 1.14 19.66 -8.32
N GLU A 182 1.29 19.30 -9.59
CA GLU A 182 2.11 20.03 -10.56
C GLU A 182 1.69 21.50 -10.68
N SER A 183 0.40 21.76 -10.86
CA SER A 183 -0.15 23.12 -10.93
C SER A 183 0.02 23.89 -9.61
N GLU A 184 -0.24 23.26 -8.46
CA GLU A 184 -0.19 23.93 -7.15
C GLU A 184 1.24 24.23 -6.69
N LYS A 185 2.21 23.37 -7.06
CA LYS A 185 3.60 23.44 -6.57
C LYS A 185 4.59 23.95 -7.61
N GLY A 186 4.17 24.14 -8.86
CA GLY A 186 5.05 24.57 -9.94
C GLY A 186 6.18 23.57 -10.23
N VAL A 187 5.87 22.28 -10.15
CA VAL A 187 6.80 21.16 -10.41
C VAL A 187 6.32 20.37 -11.62
N HIS A 188 7.23 19.84 -12.43
CA HIS A 188 6.86 18.98 -13.56
C HIS A 188 7.07 17.52 -13.20
N PHE A 189 6.07 16.68 -13.47
CA PHE A 189 6.15 15.22 -13.33
C PHE A 189 6.46 14.55 -14.67
N HIS A 190 6.76 13.25 -14.62
CA HIS A 190 6.96 12.46 -15.83
C HIS A 190 5.66 12.34 -16.62
N SER A 191 5.78 12.15 -17.94
CA SER A 191 4.60 11.88 -18.76
C SER A 191 3.92 10.58 -18.31
N ILE A 192 2.60 10.61 -18.24
CA ILE A 192 1.80 9.44 -17.88
C ILE A 192 1.95 8.33 -18.94
N ASP A 193 2.24 8.73 -20.18
CA ASP A 193 2.44 7.84 -21.33
C ASP A 193 3.85 7.23 -21.42
N SER A 194 4.76 7.62 -20.52
CA SER A 194 6.15 7.12 -20.47
C SER A 194 6.39 5.95 -19.51
#